data_AF-A0A2R5FK44-F1
#
_entry.id   AF-A0A2R5FK44-F1
#
_cell.length_a   1.000
_cell.length_b   1.000
_cell.length_c   1.000
_cell.angle_alpha   90.00
_cell.angle_beta   90.00
_cell.angle_gamma   90.00
#
_symmetry.space_group_name_H-M   'P 1'
#
loop_
_entity.id
_entity.type
_entity.pdbx_description
1 polymer ?
#
loop_
_entity_poly.entity_id
_entity_poly.type
_entity_poly.pdbx_seq_one_letter_code
_entity_poly.pdbx_strand_id
1 'polypeptide(L)'
;MAYFKKKSAIALVIAQLLVGITAAHADTTSDAIRRNSQYASVQQAVYQLVAESYDVDNDATIESPAMKLGTGLGTTDGGVIPDASSAPKTDGFGGTLGYCAWDNGTLTSSSGRLPGSTAAGSVSLAVISYGLDNVFQTTCADLAQGIVRGDDYAFWMTT
;
A
#
# COMPACT_ATOMS: atom_id res chain seq x y z
N MET A 1 53.32 36.85 6.37
CA MET A 1 52.38 35.93 5.70
C MET A 1 51.28 35.48 6.68
N ALA A 2 50.05 35.98 6.60
CA ALA A 2 48.91 35.48 7.41
C ALA A 2 47.56 35.47 6.67
N TYR A 3 47.53 35.91 5.40
CA TYR A 3 46.29 36.19 4.67
C TYR A 3 45.72 34.97 3.90
N PHE A 4 46.51 33.91 3.71
CA PHE A 4 46.12 32.75 2.89
C PHE A 4 45.34 31.67 3.65
N LYS A 5 45.53 31.52 4.97
CA LYS A 5 44.84 30.48 5.77
C LYS A 5 43.32 30.72 5.92
N LYS A 6 42.88 31.99 6.00
CA LYS A 6 41.46 32.33 6.21
C LYS A 6 40.58 32.05 4.99
N LYS A 7 41.10 32.21 3.77
CA LYS A 7 40.34 31.98 2.53
C LYS A 7 40.05 30.50 2.28
N SER A 8 40.97 29.62 2.70
CA SER A 8 40.84 28.17 2.51
C SER A 8 39.79 27.55 3.45
N ALA A 9 39.65 28.05 4.67
CA ALA A 9 38.62 27.60 5.61
C ALA A 9 37.20 27.97 5.15
N ILE A 10 37.00 29.17 4.61
CA ILE A 10 35.69 29.63 4.09
C ILE A 10 35.28 28.80 2.87
N ALA A 11 36.20 28.51 1.96
CA ALA A 11 35.93 27.67 0.79
C ALA A 11 35.53 26.24 1.18
N LEU A 12 36.16 25.68 2.21
CA LEU A 12 35.84 24.33 2.72
C LEU A 12 34.44 24.29 3.38
N VAL A 13 34.09 25.32 4.16
CA VAL A 13 32.76 25.43 4.78
C VAL A 13 31.67 25.59 3.72
N ILE A 14 31.89 26.42 2.71
CA ILE A 14 30.95 26.59 1.58
C ILE A 14 30.77 25.27 0.81
N ALA A 15 31.85 24.53 0.53
CA ALA A 15 31.79 23.25 -0.15
C ALA A 15 31.01 22.19 0.68
N GLN A 16 31.21 22.14 2.00
CA GLN A 16 30.48 21.23 2.89
C GLN A 16 28.98 21.56 2.96
N LEU A 17 28.62 22.85 3.01
CA LEU A 17 27.23 23.32 2.96
C LEU A 17 26.56 22.96 1.62
N LEU A 18 27.24 23.17 0.50
CA LEU A 18 26.71 22.83 -0.83
C LEU A 18 26.47 21.32 -0.97
N VAL A 19 27.42 20.48 -0.56
CA VAL A 19 27.26 19.01 -0.59
C VAL A 19 26.09 18.58 0.31
N GLY A 20 26.00 19.11 1.53
CA GLY A 20 24.89 18.80 2.45
C GLY A 20 23.52 19.19 1.91
N ILE A 21 23.41 20.36 1.26
CA ILE A 21 22.17 20.82 0.63
C ILE A 21 21.80 19.89 -0.53
N THR A 22 22.74 19.53 -1.41
CA THR A 22 22.44 18.62 -2.53
C THR A 22 22.01 17.22 -2.08
N ALA A 23 22.62 16.68 -1.02
CA ALA A 23 22.23 15.39 -0.46
C ALA A 23 20.81 15.42 0.12
N ALA A 24 20.46 16.47 0.88
CA ALA A 24 19.10 16.64 1.41
C ALA A 24 18.04 16.83 0.31
N HIS A 25 18.36 17.51 -0.79
CA HIS A 25 17.45 17.66 -1.92
C HIS A 25 17.27 16.35 -2.71
N ALA A 26 18.34 15.55 -2.84
CA ALA A 26 18.25 14.24 -3.49
C ALA A 26 17.41 13.24 -2.66
N ASP A 27 17.55 13.29 -1.34
CA ASP A 27 16.82 12.42 -0.41
C ASP A 27 15.30 12.72 -0.44
N THR A 28 14.93 13.99 -0.30
CA THR A 28 13.53 14.44 -0.38
C THR A 28 12.85 14.14 -1.73
N THR A 29 13.60 14.25 -2.83
CA THR A 29 13.10 13.91 -4.17
C THR A 29 12.88 12.41 -4.32
N SER A 30 13.82 11.60 -3.82
CA SER A 30 13.72 10.13 -3.86
C SER A 30 12.51 9.64 -3.07
N ASP A 31 12.27 10.19 -1.89
CA ASP A 31 11.10 9.88 -1.08
C ASP A 31 9.78 10.28 -1.73
N ALA A 32 9.74 11.43 -2.43
CA ALA A 32 8.56 11.83 -3.18
C ALA A 32 8.24 10.84 -4.31
N ILE A 33 9.27 10.34 -5.02
CA ILE A 33 9.11 9.31 -6.06
C ILE A 33 8.59 8.01 -5.47
N ARG A 34 9.15 7.56 -4.33
CA ARG A 34 8.72 6.33 -3.66
C ARG A 34 7.27 6.39 -3.20
N ARG A 35 6.83 7.50 -2.60
CA ARG A 35 5.41 7.73 -2.25
C ARG A 35 4.50 7.75 -3.47
N ASN A 36 4.90 8.40 -4.55
CA ASN A 36 4.09 8.39 -5.77
C ASN A 36 3.97 6.97 -6.37
N SER A 37 5.06 6.21 -6.35
CA SER A 37 5.06 4.80 -6.77
C SER A 37 4.22 3.92 -5.85
N GLN A 38 4.21 4.18 -4.53
CA GLN A 38 3.31 3.53 -3.58
C GLN A 38 1.84 3.77 -3.94
N TYR A 39 1.44 5.02 -4.19
CA TYR A 39 0.06 5.31 -4.57
C TYR A 39 -0.34 4.62 -5.87
N ALA A 40 0.53 4.70 -6.88
CA ALA A 40 0.28 4.07 -8.17
C ALA A 40 0.14 2.54 -8.06
N SER A 41 1.03 1.87 -7.32
CA SER A 41 1.01 0.41 -7.16
C SER A 41 -0.24 -0.08 -6.42
N VAL A 42 -0.64 0.59 -5.34
CA VAL A 42 -1.85 0.24 -4.58
C VAL A 42 -3.10 0.43 -5.43
N GLN A 43 -3.23 1.55 -6.16
CA GLN A 43 -4.37 1.78 -7.04
C GLN A 43 -4.41 0.79 -8.21
N GLN A 44 -3.27 0.54 -8.87
CA GLN A 44 -3.18 -0.44 -9.95
C GLN A 44 -3.55 -1.84 -9.48
N ALA A 45 -3.13 -2.23 -8.28
CA ALA A 45 -3.48 -3.51 -7.70
C ALA A 45 -5.00 -3.64 -7.52
N VAL A 46 -5.66 -2.63 -6.96
CA VAL A 46 -7.12 -2.62 -6.82
C VAL A 46 -7.82 -2.77 -8.18
N TYR A 47 -7.46 -1.94 -9.17
CA TYR A 47 -8.10 -2.02 -10.48
C TYR A 47 -7.90 -3.38 -11.16
N GLN A 48 -6.72 -3.96 -11.01
CA GLN A 48 -6.44 -5.27 -11.59
C GLN A 48 -7.21 -6.39 -10.87
N LEU A 49 -7.33 -6.32 -9.54
CA LEU A 49 -8.13 -7.27 -8.76
C LEU A 49 -9.62 -7.16 -9.08
N VAL A 50 -10.15 -5.95 -9.30
CA VAL A 50 -11.52 -5.76 -9.81
C VAL A 50 -11.70 -6.43 -11.16
N ALA A 51 -10.74 -6.26 -12.08
CA ALA A 51 -10.82 -6.87 -13.41
C ALA A 51 -10.75 -8.41 -13.39
N GLU A 52 -10.16 -8.98 -12.33
CA GLU A 52 -10.04 -10.41 -12.10
C GLU A 52 -11.17 -10.98 -11.22
N SER A 53 -12.13 -10.14 -10.81
CA SER A 53 -13.25 -10.51 -9.95
C SER A 53 -14.32 -11.29 -10.69
N TYR A 54 -14.97 -12.22 -10.00
CA TYR A 54 -16.05 -13.06 -10.53
C TYR A 54 -16.96 -13.55 -9.39
N ASP A 55 -18.15 -14.02 -9.74
CA ASP A 55 -19.11 -14.63 -8.79
C ASP A 55 -18.60 -16.02 -8.35
N VAL A 56 -18.09 -16.11 -7.12
CA VAL A 56 -17.40 -17.29 -6.59
C VAL A 56 -18.38 -18.35 -6.10
N ASP A 57 -19.51 -17.95 -5.54
CA ASP A 57 -20.45 -18.84 -4.85
C ASP A 57 -21.85 -18.89 -5.47
N ASN A 58 -22.03 -18.25 -6.63
CA ASN A 58 -23.22 -18.22 -7.49
C ASN A 58 -24.41 -17.51 -6.86
N ASP A 59 -24.14 -16.42 -6.16
CA ASP A 59 -25.16 -15.63 -5.48
C ASP A 59 -25.51 -14.31 -6.22
N ALA A 60 -24.93 -14.13 -7.41
CA ALA A 60 -25.03 -12.97 -8.29
C ALA A 60 -24.32 -11.70 -7.81
N THR A 61 -23.55 -11.79 -6.72
CA THR A 61 -22.57 -10.77 -6.34
C THR A 61 -21.22 -11.11 -6.99
N ILE A 62 -20.39 -10.08 -7.22
CA ILE A 62 -19.06 -10.25 -7.80
C ILE A 62 -18.04 -10.06 -6.68
N GLU A 63 -17.25 -11.08 -6.39
CA GLU A 63 -16.21 -11.01 -5.38
C GLU A 63 -14.81 -10.96 -5.99
N SER A 64 -13.85 -10.59 -5.13
CA SER A 64 -12.40 -10.52 -5.34
C SER A 64 -11.75 -11.55 -6.26
N PRO A 65 -10.41 -11.57 -6.33
CA PRO A 65 -9.69 -12.83 -6.12
C PRO A 65 -9.58 -13.17 -4.63
N ALA A 66 -9.52 -14.46 -4.29
CA ALA A 66 -9.25 -14.88 -2.90
C ALA A 66 -7.86 -14.43 -2.45
N MET A 67 -7.72 -14.10 -1.17
CA MET A 67 -6.44 -13.72 -0.59
C MET A 67 -5.51 -14.93 -0.47
N LYS A 68 -4.21 -14.69 -0.61
CA LYS A 68 -3.17 -15.66 -0.23
C LYS A 68 -2.71 -15.36 1.19
N LEU A 69 -2.51 -16.40 2.00
CA LEU A 69 -1.89 -16.24 3.32
C LEU A 69 -0.42 -15.82 3.17
N GLY A 70 0.01 -14.82 3.92
CA GLY A 70 1.37 -14.31 3.83
C GLY A 70 1.68 -13.26 4.89
N THR A 71 2.91 -12.75 4.86
CA THR A 71 3.44 -11.75 5.81
C THR A 71 2.93 -10.32 5.55
N GLY A 72 1.78 -10.17 4.89
CA GLY A 72 1.02 -8.91 4.82
C GLY A 72 0.22 -8.70 6.10
N LEU A 73 -1.08 -8.43 5.99
CA LEU A 73 -2.01 -8.31 7.13
C LEU A 73 -2.29 -9.65 7.88
N GLY A 74 -1.54 -10.71 7.57
CA GLY A 74 -1.59 -11.99 8.29
C GLY A 74 -2.64 -12.97 7.75
N THR A 75 -3.18 -13.83 8.62
CA THR A 75 -4.19 -14.84 8.26
C THR A 75 -5.58 -14.56 8.85
N THR A 76 -5.64 -13.71 9.88
CA THR A 76 -6.88 -13.39 10.63
C THR A 76 -7.47 -12.04 10.26
N ASP A 77 -6.69 -11.16 9.66
CA ASP A 77 -7.05 -9.77 9.38
C ASP A 77 -6.67 -9.39 7.95
N GLY A 78 -6.76 -10.34 7.01
CA GLY A 78 -6.41 -10.14 5.61
C GLY A 78 -5.39 -11.14 5.12
N GLY A 79 -4.66 -10.77 4.07
CA GLY A 79 -3.59 -11.55 3.48
C GLY A 79 -2.74 -10.73 2.52
N VAL A 80 -2.22 -11.39 1.50
CA VAL A 80 -1.50 -10.77 0.38
C VAL A 80 -2.19 -11.10 -0.94
N ILE A 81 -1.87 -10.33 -1.96
CA ILE A 81 -2.34 -10.55 -3.33
C ILE A 81 -1.89 -11.94 -3.81
N PRO A 82 -2.79 -12.76 -4.37
CA PRO A 82 -2.45 -14.10 -4.83
C PRO A 82 -1.44 -14.08 -5.99
N ASP A 83 -0.55 -15.07 -6.05
CA ASP A 83 0.54 -15.12 -7.04
C ASP A 83 0.04 -15.17 -8.49
N ALA A 84 -1.14 -15.76 -8.70
CA ALA A 84 -1.78 -15.88 -10.01
C ALA A 84 -2.36 -14.55 -10.51
N SER A 85 -2.61 -13.58 -9.63
CA SER A 85 -3.07 -12.25 -10.03
C SER A 85 -1.96 -11.51 -10.75
N SER A 86 -2.31 -10.70 -11.74
CA SER A 86 -1.35 -9.81 -12.41
C SER A 86 -1.15 -8.48 -11.67
N ALA A 87 -1.89 -8.26 -10.58
CA ALA A 87 -1.76 -7.07 -9.74
C ALA A 87 -0.32 -6.91 -9.19
N PRO A 88 0.17 -5.66 -9.05
CA PRO A 88 1.39 -5.37 -8.29
C PRO A 88 1.32 -6.00 -6.90
N LYS A 89 2.43 -6.58 -6.44
CA LYS A 89 2.52 -7.25 -5.13
C LYS A 89 3.36 -6.45 -4.14
N THR A 90 4.02 -5.39 -4.62
CA THR A 90 4.91 -4.54 -3.83
C THR A 90 4.67 -3.07 -4.11
N ASP A 91 4.97 -2.22 -3.12
CA ASP A 91 4.90 -0.77 -3.25
C ASP A 91 6.21 -0.12 -3.74
N GLY A 92 6.22 1.22 -3.80
CA GLY A 92 7.40 2.03 -4.15
C GLY A 92 8.53 2.03 -3.12
N PHE A 93 8.30 1.50 -1.92
CA PHE A 93 9.30 1.30 -0.87
C PHE A 93 9.90 -0.12 -0.92
N GLY A 94 9.35 -1.00 -1.76
CA GLY A 94 9.73 -2.41 -1.89
C GLY A 94 8.95 -3.34 -0.94
N GLY A 95 7.99 -2.79 -0.20
CA GLY A 95 7.18 -3.51 0.76
C GLY A 95 6.08 -4.33 0.12
N THR A 96 5.75 -5.48 0.69
CA THR A 96 4.64 -6.32 0.22
C THR A 96 3.30 -5.63 0.51
N LEU A 97 2.42 -5.59 -0.48
CA LEU A 97 1.08 -5.05 -0.32
C LEU A 97 0.19 -6.01 0.49
N GLY A 98 -0.49 -5.46 1.48
CA GLY A 98 -1.59 -6.12 2.18
C GLY A 98 -2.85 -6.12 1.32
N TYR A 99 -3.66 -7.16 1.45
CA TYR A 99 -4.88 -7.34 0.68
C TYR A 99 -6.01 -7.84 1.59
N CYS A 100 -7.17 -7.19 1.47
CA CYS A 100 -8.42 -7.58 2.10
C CYS A 100 -9.43 -7.88 1.00
N ALA A 101 -10.07 -9.04 1.06
CA ALA A 101 -11.17 -9.38 0.19
C ALA A 101 -12.36 -9.85 1.03
N TRP A 102 -13.52 -9.26 0.82
CA TRP A 102 -14.75 -9.63 1.51
C TRP A 102 -15.67 -10.41 0.60
N ASP A 103 -16.42 -11.31 1.22
CA ASP A 103 -17.49 -12.07 0.60
C ASP A 103 -18.82 -11.37 0.86
N ASN A 104 -19.18 -10.44 -0.03
CA ASN A 104 -20.43 -9.71 0.06
C ASN A 104 -21.46 -10.39 -0.83
N GLY A 105 -22.73 -10.29 -0.43
CA GLY A 105 -23.82 -10.95 -1.15
C GLY A 105 -24.86 -11.51 -0.20
N THR A 106 -25.74 -12.34 -0.73
CA THR A 106 -26.67 -13.19 0.03
C THR A 106 -25.98 -14.36 0.73
N LEU A 107 -24.88 -14.83 0.17
CA LEU A 107 -23.90 -15.71 0.80
C LEU A 107 -22.71 -14.83 1.20
N THR A 108 -22.28 -14.93 2.46
CA THR A 108 -21.30 -13.99 3.03
C THR A 108 -20.10 -14.70 3.63
N SER A 109 -19.82 -15.92 3.17
CA SER A 109 -18.68 -16.71 3.60
C SER A 109 -18.19 -17.65 2.50
N SER A 110 -17.05 -17.32 1.91
CA SER A 110 -16.33 -18.14 0.94
C SER A 110 -14.86 -18.31 1.31
N SER A 111 -14.22 -19.34 0.73
CA SER A 111 -12.85 -19.71 1.09
C SER A 111 -11.85 -18.64 0.65
N GLY A 112 -10.96 -18.25 1.56
CA GLY A 112 -9.90 -17.27 1.28
C GLY A 112 -10.39 -15.81 1.24
N ARG A 113 -11.59 -15.55 1.77
CA ARG A 113 -12.15 -14.21 2.00
C ARG A 113 -12.49 -13.99 3.45
N LEU A 114 -12.60 -12.73 3.82
CA LEU A 114 -13.22 -12.31 5.07
C LEU A 114 -14.75 -12.42 4.93
N PRO A 115 -15.47 -12.77 6.01
CA PRO A 115 -16.93 -12.68 6.01
C PRO A 115 -17.37 -11.25 5.66
N GLY A 116 -18.25 -11.11 4.67
CA GLY A 116 -18.74 -9.80 4.24
C GLY A 116 -20.16 -9.52 4.73
N SER A 117 -20.93 -8.83 3.90
CA SER A 117 -22.20 -8.19 4.24
C SER A 117 -23.19 -8.27 3.10
N THR A 118 -24.48 -8.27 3.44
CA THR A 118 -25.60 -8.14 2.49
C THR A 118 -25.94 -6.68 2.19
N ALA A 119 -25.31 -5.72 2.88
CA ALA A 119 -25.60 -4.30 2.72
C ALA A 119 -24.97 -3.74 1.44
N ALA A 120 -25.76 -3.01 0.65
CA ALA A 120 -25.28 -2.32 -0.54
C ALA A 120 -24.19 -1.28 -0.20
N GLY A 121 -23.18 -1.17 -1.06
CA GLY A 121 -22.04 -0.27 -0.86
C GLY A 121 -21.03 -0.73 0.19
N SER A 122 -21.11 -1.99 0.63
CA SER A 122 -20.07 -2.58 1.49
C SER A 122 -18.75 -2.66 0.74
N VAL A 123 -17.63 -2.47 1.45
CA VAL A 123 -16.29 -2.65 0.85
C VAL A 123 -16.14 -4.10 0.38
N SER A 124 -15.83 -4.29 -0.90
CA SER A 124 -15.64 -5.61 -1.51
C SER A 124 -14.18 -6.03 -1.47
N LEU A 125 -13.27 -5.06 -1.60
CA LEU A 125 -11.83 -5.30 -1.57
C LEU A 125 -11.06 -4.05 -1.18
N ALA A 126 -9.89 -4.25 -0.57
CA ALA A 126 -8.95 -3.18 -0.27
C ALA A 126 -7.51 -3.66 -0.42
N VAL A 127 -6.64 -2.81 -0.95
CA VAL A 127 -5.19 -3.02 -0.99
C VAL A 127 -4.53 -1.93 -0.16
N ILE A 128 -3.51 -2.31 0.60
CA ILE A 128 -2.82 -1.42 1.53
C ILE A 128 -1.30 -1.60 1.45
N SER A 129 -0.57 -0.50 1.61
CA SER A 129 0.87 -0.46 1.84
C SER A 129 1.13 0.11 3.25
N TYR A 130 2.13 -0.46 3.92
CA TYR A 130 2.49 -0.16 5.31
C TYR A 130 3.30 1.15 5.51
N GLY A 131 3.39 1.99 4.48
CA GLY A 131 4.12 3.26 4.58
C GLY A 131 5.64 3.15 4.72
N LEU A 132 6.21 4.15 5.37
CA LEU A 132 7.65 4.34 5.62
C LEU A 132 8.14 3.53 6.82
N ASP A 133 7.28 3.30 7.82
CA ASP A 133 7.68 2.63 9.06
C ASP A 133 7.74 1.09 8.95
N ASN A 134 7.24 0.53 7.85
CA ASN A 134 7.16 -0.91 7.57
C ASN A 134 6.25 -1.70 8.52
N VAL A 135 5.24 -1.04 9.10
CA VAL A 135 4.29 -1.65 10.03
C VAL A 135 2.88 -1.27 9.62
N PHE A 136 2.05 -2.27 9.29
CA PHE A 136 0.61 -2.02 9.11
C PHE A 136 0.00 -1.57 10.43
N GLN A 137 -0.50 -0.34 10.49
CA GLN A 137 -1.28 0.16 11.63
C GLN A 137 -2.79 0.12 11.36
N THR A 138 -3.16 -0.05 10.09
CA THR A 138 -4.53 -0.22 9.59
C THR A 138 -4.82 -1.70 9.39
N THR A 139 -5.98 -2.13 9.92
CA THR A 139 -6.49 -3.50 9.81
C THR A 139 -7.49 -3.63 8.66
N CYS A 140 -7.82 -4.85 8.23
CA CYS A 140 -8.97 -5.02 7.30
C CYS A 140 -10.27 -4.52 7.96
N ALA A 141 -10.45 -4.71 9.27
CA ALA A 141 -11.60 -4.17 9.98
C ALA A 141 -11.72 -2.64 9.88
N ASP A 142 -10.59 -1.92 9.90
CA ASP A 142 -10.56 -0.47 9.68
C ASP A 142 -10.93 -0.12 8.23
N LEU A 143 -10.40 -0.87 7.26
CA LEU A 143 -10.68 -0.66 5.84
C LEU A 143 -12.13 -0.95 5.46
N ALA A 144 -12.78 -1.93 6.11
CA ALA A 144 -14.21 -2.17 5.96
C ALA A 144 -15.07 -0.94 6.36
N GLN A 145 -14.50 -0.04 7.17
CA GLN A 145 -15.12 1.21 7.61
C GLN A 145 -14.57 2.44 6.85
N GLY A 146 -13.67 2.24 5.88
CA GLY A 146 -12.99 3.33 5.14
C GLY A 146 -11.99 4.11 5.98
N ILE A 147 -11.42 3.50 7.02
CA ILE A 147 -10.45 4.12 7.93
C ILE A 147 -9.03 3.70 7.53
N VAL A 148 -8.11 4.66 7.48
CA VAL A 148 -6.67 4.46 7.30
C VAL A 148 -5.94 5.11 8.48
N ARG A 149 -4.91 4.46 9.01
CA ARG A 149 -4.14 4.88 10.18
C ARG A 149 -2.66 5.08 9.85
N GLY A 150 -1.99 5.88 10.67
CA GLY A 150 -0.54 6.06 10.59
C GLY A 150 -0.09 6.66 9.25
N ASP A 151 0.97 6.09 8.71
CA ASP A 151 1.52 6.40 7.39
C ASP A 151 1.16 5.34 6.33
N ASP A 152 0.22 4.44 6.65
CA ASP A 152 -0.35 3.52 5.70
C ASP A 152 -1.05 4.26 4.55
N TYR A 153 -1.02 3.64 3.39
CA TYR A 153 -1.83 4.06 2.25
C TYR A 153 -2.68 2.90 1.75
N ALA A 154 -3.98 3.12 1.67
CA ALA A 154 -4.92 2.14 1.16
C ALA A 154 -5.85 2.70 0.09
N PHE A 155 -6.29 1.82 -0.80
CA PHE A 155 -7.35 2.09 -1.76
C PHE A 155 -8.29 0.89 -1.79
N TRP A 156 -9.59 1.15 -1.97
CA TRP A 156 -10.62 0.13 -1.86
C TRP A 156 -11.76 0.38 -2.85
N MET A 157 -12.55 -0.68 -3.06
CA MET A 157 -13.76 -0.65 -3.88
C MET A 157 -14.93 -1.16 -3.05
N THR A 158 -16.12 -0.64 -3.37
CA THR A 158 -17.38 -1.11 -2.79
C THR A 158 -18.14 -1.93 -3.82
N THR A 159 -19.05 -2.78 -3.35
CA THR A 159 -20.08 -3.44 -4.19
C THR A 159 -21.02 -2.44 -4.83
#